data_AF-A0A336N4Q3-F1
#
_entry.id   AF-A0A336N4Q3-F1
#
_cell.length_a   1.000
_cell.length_b   1.000
_cell.length_c   1.000
_cell.angle_alpha   90.00
_cell.angle_beta   90.00
_cell.angle_gamma   90.00
#
_symmetry.space_group_name_H-M   'P 1'
#
loop_
_entity.id
_entity.type
_entity.pdbx_description
1 polymer ?
#
loop_
_entity_poly.entity_id
_entity_poly.type
_entity_poly.pdbx_seq_one_letter_code
_entity_poly.pdbx_strand_id
1 'polypeptide(L)'
;MGSAATADVPLMTKLMTALREHHLFFLDSRTIGRSMAGKIAKEQGVRALDRHIFLDDSDAFADVQRQFQAAVQYAQKHGTAIAIGHPRKNTIAVLQAGIANLPSDVQLVSMGSLWRNEKVVPPKPFIFLFSATPAPTSAPPYENVPSLRGVP
;
A
#
# COMPACT_ATOMS: atom_id res chain seq x y z
N MET A 1 1.60 23.95 -6.54
CA MET A 1 2.13 22.85 -5.71
C MET A 1 2.68 23.42 -4.41
N GLY A 2 2.48 22.72 -3.28
CA GLY A 2 2.67 23.22 -1.90
C GLY A 2 4.12 23.32 -1.40
N SER A 3 5.10 23.41 -2.29
CA SER A 3 6.54 23.49 -1.93
C SER A 3 6.85 24.70 -1.05
N ALA A 4 6.19 25.84 -1.29
CA ALA A 4 6.30 27.04 -0.45
C ALA A 4 5.72 26.79 0.96
N ALA A 5 4.59 26.08 1.06
CA ALA A 5 3.97 25.74 2.33
C ALA A 5 4.84 24.79 3.16
N THR A 6 5.47 23.79 2.53
CA THR A 6 6.38 22.85 3.22
C THR A 6 7.70 23.45 3.67
N ALA A 7 8.04 24.65 3.18
CA ALA A 7 9.23 25.41 3.57
C ALA A 7 8.94 26.47 4.65
N ASP A 8 7.67 26.82 4.86
CA ASP A 8 7.22 27.79 5.88
C ASP A 8 7.10 27.12 7.24
N VAL A 9 8.04 27.45 8.14
CA VAL A 9 8.12 26.86 9.49
C VAL A 9 6.91 27.22 10.37
N PRO A 10 6.48 28.50 10.48
CA PRO A 10 5.25 28.85 11.19
C PRO A 10 4.01 28.08 10.72
N LEU A 11 3.81 27.98 9.39
CA LEU A 11 2.66 27.28 8.82
C LEU A 11 2.72 25.79 9.12
N MET A 12 3.86 25.16 8.87
CA MET A 12 4.04 23.73 9.12
C MET A 12 3.93 23.38 10.60
N THR A 13 4.36 24.26 11.50
CA THR A 13 4.15 24.07 12.95
C THR A 13 2.66 24.03 13.28
N LYS A 14 1.87 24.99 12.79
CA LYS A 14 0.41 25.00 13.01
C LYS A 14 -0.27 23.76 12.44
N LEU A 15 0.12 23.36 11.22
CA LEU A 15 -0.41 22.16 10.57
C LEU A 15 -0.10 20.91 11.39
N MET A 16 1.15 20.73 11.81
CA MET A 16 1.57 19.55 12.58
C MET A 16 0.90 19.51 13.95
N THR A 17 0.69 20.66 14.61
CA THR A 17 -0.08 20.72 15.85
C THR A 17 -1.52 20.24 15.64
N ALA A 18 -2.20 20.72 14.60
CA ALA A 18 -3.56 20.27 14.27
C ALA A 18 -3.60 18.77 13.94
N LEU A 19 -2.64 18.26 13.15
CA LEU A 19 -2.55 16.83 12.84
C LEU A 19 -2.37 15.99 14.10
N ARG A 20 -1.53 16.44 15.03
CA ARG A 20 -1.33 15.77 16.32
C ARG A 20 -2.61 15.71 17.14
N GLU A 21 -3.33 16.82 17.26
CA GLU A 21 -4.59 16.91 18.01
C GLU A 21 -5.67 15.97 17.45
N HIS A 22 -5.68 15.76 16.14
CA HIS A 22 -6.58 14.83 15.48
C HIS A 22 -6.04 13.39 15.35
N HIS A 23 -4.88 13.09 15.94
CA HIS A 23 -4.20 11.80 15.82
C HIS A 23 -3.99 11.35 14.36
N LEU A 24 -3.60 12.29 13.50
CA LEU A 24 -3.33 12.05 12.08
C LEU A 24 -1.81 11.99 11.81
N PHE A 25 -1.45 11.44 10.65
CA PHE A 25 -0.07 11.38 10.17
C PHE A 25 0.13 12.34 8.99
N PHE A 26 1.39 12.61 8.67
CA PHE A 26 1.76 13.41 7.51
C PHE A 26 2.46 12.54 6.45
N LEU A 27 2.02 12.65 5.20
CA LEU A 27 2.72 12.04 4.05
C LEU A 27 3.34 13.16 3.21
N ASP A 28 4.67 13.19 3.17
CA ASP A 28 5.39 14.15 2.35
C ASP A 28 5.65 13.57 0.95
N SER A 29 5.05 14.20 -0.06
CA SER A 29 5.30 13.89 -1.47
C SER A 29 6.67 14.35 -1.96
N ARG A 30 7.49 14.98 -1.10
CA ARG A 30 8.87 15.45 -1.33
C ARG A 30 9.10 15.93 -2.76
N THR A 31 8.55 17.09 -3.09
CA THR A 31 8.83 17.76 -4.37
C THR A 31 10.20 18.46 -4.36
N ILE A 32 10.82 18.65 -3.19
CA ILE A 32 12.18 19.21 -3.04
C ILE A 32 12.99 18.42 -2.00
N GLY A 33 14.32 18.34 -2.19
CA GLY A 33 15.23 17.64 -1.26
C GLY A 33 15.34 18.25 0.14
N ARG A 34 14.87 19.50 0.33
CA ARG A 34 14.94 20.30 1.58
C ARG A 34 13.57 20.48 2.26
N SER A 35 12.70 19.47 2.29
CA SER A 35 11.45 19.60 3.04
C SER A 35 11.72 19.78 4.53
N MET A 36 11.22 20.86 5.12
CA MET A 36 11.24 21.09 6.57
C MET A 36 10.11 20.33 7.28
N ALA A 37 9.16 19.79 6.51
CA ALA A 37 8.01 19.09 7.06
C ALA A 37 8.39 17.87 7.90
N GLY A 38 9.37 17.07 7.46
CA GLY A 38 9.85 15.92 8.24
C GLY A 38 10.51 16.31 9.57
N LYS A 39 11.27 17.43 9.60
CA LYS A 39 11.89 17.94 10.82
C LYS A 39 10.84 18.42 11.82
N ILE A 40 9.90 19.25 11.34
CA ILE A 40 8.85 19.83 12.18
C ILE A 40 7.89 18.75 12.68
N ALA A 41 7.55 17.77 11.84
CA ALA A 41 6.73 16.62 12.25
C ALA A 41 7.38 15.88 13.43
N LYS A 42 8.70 15.63 13.35
CA LYS A 42 9.45 15.00 14.45
C LYS A 42 9.43 15.85 15.72
N GLU A 43 9.64 17.17 15.60
CA GLU A 43 9.61 18.09 16.74
C GLU A 43 8.23 18.16 17.41
N GLN A 44 7.14 18.06 16.63
CA GLN A 44 5.76 18.07 17.13
C GLN A 44 5.25 16.68 17.51
N GLY A 45 6.06 15.62 17.40
CA GLY A 45 5.63 14.25 17.71
C GLY A 45 4.62 13.66 16.72
N VAL A 46 4.54 14.19 15.51
CA VAL A 46 3.71 13.67 14.41
C VAL A 46 4.51 12.64 13.62
N ARG A 47 3.90 11.48 13.35
CA ARG A 47 4.50 10.49 12.47
C ARG A 47 4.47 11.00 11.03
N ALA A 48 5.64 11.20 10.44
CA ALA A 48 5.80 11.53 9.04
C ALA A 48 6.24 10.31 8.24
N LEU A 49 5.67 10.15 7.05
CA LEU A 49 6.08 9.20 6.03
C LEU A 49 6.55 9.99 4.81
N ASP A 50 7.60 9.51 4.17
CA ASP A 50 8.13 10.10 2.94
C ASP A 50 7.80 9.19 1.75
N ARG A 51 7.57 9.78 0.58
CA ARG A 51 7.56 8.99 -0.65
C ARG A 51 8.94 8.37 -0.89
N HIS A 52 8.93 7.17 -1.47
CA HIS A 52 10.14 6.51 -1.96
C HIS A 52 10.26 6.64 -3.48
N ILE A 53 9.15 6.41 -4.21
CA ILE A 53 9.13 6.40 -5.68
C ILE A 53 8.01 7.31 -6.19
N PHE A 54 8.28 8.05 -7.27
CA PHE A 54 7.28 8.79 -8.03
C PHE A 54 7.02 8.04 -9.34
N LEU A 55 5.79 7.58 -9.55
CA LEU A 55 5.47 6.65 -10.63
C LEU A 55 5.42 7.34 -12.00
N ASP A 56 4.87 8.55 -12.07
CA ASP A 56 4.51 9.20 -13.33
C ASP A 56 5.06 10.63 -13.47
N ASP A 57 6.33 10.76 -13.10
CA ASP A 57 7.10 11.98 -13.38
C ASP A 57 7.14 12.25 -14.90
N SER A 58 7.13 11.16 -15.69
CA SER A 58 6.88 11.14 -17.12
C SER A 58 5.57 10.39 -17.42
N ASP A 59 4.83 10.87 -18.42
CA ASP A 59 3.60 10.25 -18.91
C ASP A 59 3.81 9.01 -19.77
N ALA A 60 5.06 8.72 -20.16
CA ALA A 60 5.36 7.58 -21.01
C ALA A 60 5.11 6.26 -20.28
N PHE A 61 4.32 5.37 -20.88
CA PHE A 61 3.98 4.07 -20.31
C PHE A 61 5.20 3.27 -19.83
N ALA A 62 6.27 3.25 -20.62
CA ALA A 62 7.50 2.55 -20.29
C ALA A 62 8.23 3.14 -19.07
N ASP A 63 8.16 4.46 -18.87
CA ASP A 63 8.73 5.11 -17.70
C ASP A 63 7.97 4.72 -16.44
N VAL A 64 6.63 4.78 -16.51
CA VAL A 64 5.77 4.40 -15.38
C VAL A 64 5.95 2.93 -15.01
N GLN A 65 6.06 2.05 -16.01
CA GLN A 65 6.33 0.63 -15.78
C GLN A 65 7.67 0.39 -15.10
N ARG A 66 8.73 1.12 -15.51
CA ARG A 66 10.05 1.05 -14.87
C ARG A 66 9.99 1.52 -13.42
N GLN A 67 9.29 2.63 -13.15
CA GLN A 67 9.13 3.15 -11.79
C GLN A 67 8.34 2.19 -10.90
N PHE A 68 7.31 1.54 -11.44
CA PHE A 68 6.58 0.50 -10.73
C PHE A 68 7.50 -0.67 -10.34
N GLN A 69 8.32 -1.17 -11.26
CA GLN A 69 9.29 -2.22 -10.95
C GLN A 69 10.33 -1.77 -9.92
N ALA A 70 10.79 -0.52 -10.01
CA ALA A 70 11.70 0.05 -9.02
C ALA A 70 11.05 0.11 -7.62
N ALA A 71 9.76 0.43 -7.52
CA ALA A 71 9.03 0.42 -6.26
C ALA A 71 8.94 -0.99 -5.65
N VAL A 72 8.69 -2.02 -6.47
CA VAL A 72 8.69 -3.42 -6.03
C VAL A 72 10.07 -3.83 -5.51
N GLN A 73 11.14 -3.55 -6.27
CA GLN A 73 12.51 -3.87 -5.85
C GLN A 73 12.92 -3.11 -4.58
N TYR A 74 12.51 -1.85 -4.46
CA TYR A 74 12.75 -1.06 -3.26
C TYR A 74 12.06 -1.69 -2.05
N ALA A 75 10.80 -2.13 -2.19
CA ALA A 75 10.07 -2.81 -1.12
C ALA A 75 10.75 -4.12 -0.71
N GLN A 76 11.24 -4.91 -1.66
CA GLN A 76 11.96 -6.16 -1.38
C GLN A 76 13.27 -5.91 -0.60
N LYS A 77 13.99 -4.84 -0.94
CA LYS A 77 15.26 -4.51 -0.29
C LYS A 77 15.11 -3.84 1.07
N HIS A 78 14.10 -2.97 1.22
CA HIS A 78 13.94 -2.09 2.39
C HIS A 78 12.74 -2.47 3.27
N GLY A 79 11.98 -3.51 2.90
CA GLY A 79 10.79 -3.99 3.58
C GLY A 79 9.50 -3.22 3.23
N THR A 80 9.59 -1.94 2.86
CA THR A 80 8.41 -1.14 2.49
C THR A 80 8.77 -0.09 1.43
N ALA A 81 7.90 0.08 0.45
CA ALA A 81 7.94 1.19 -0.49
C ALA A 81 6.63 1.98 -0.45
N ILE A 82 6.73 3.30 -0.60
CA ILE A 82 5.60 4.21 -0.76
C ILE A 82 5.77 4.85 -2.13
N ALA A 83 4.95 4.40 -3.07
CA ALA A 83 4.91 4.93 -4.42
C ALA A 83 3.72 5.88 -4.56
N ILE A 84 3.95 7.06 -5.14
CA ILE A 84 2.89 8.02 -5.44
C ILE A 84 2.85 8.31 -6.94
N GLY A 85 1.68 8.64 -7.45
CA GLY A 85 1.47 9.02 -8.84
C GLY A 85 0.10 9.68 -9.00
N HIS A 86 -0.18 10.15 -10.20
CA HIS A 86 -1.43 10.78 -10.57
C HIS A 86 -2.37 9.79 -11.26
N PRO A 87 -3.70 10.03 -11.24
CA PRO A 87 -4.68 9.18 -11.90
C PRO A 87 -4.69 9.40 -13.43
N ARG A 88 -3.56 9.13 -14.09
CA ARG A 88 -3.40 9.23 -15.54
C ARG A 88 -3.65 7.89 -16.20
N LYS A 89 -4.02 7.89 -17.48
CA LYS A 89 -4.36 6.68 -18.24
C LYS A 89 -3.26 5.61 -18.17
N ASN A 90 -2.01 6.01 -18.40
CA ASN A 90 -0.87 5.09 -18.38
C ASN A 90 -0.53 4.62 -16.95
N THR A 91 -0.62 5.50 -15.95
CA THR A 91 -0.43 5.15 -14.54
C THR A 91 -1.43 4.10 -14.08
N ILE A 92 -2.71 4.28 -14.43
CA ILE A 92 -3.77 3.34 -14.10
C ILE A 92 -3.51 1.98 -14.78
N ALA A 93 -3.18 1.98 -16.08
CA ALA A 93 -2.93 0.75 -16.83
C ALA A 93 -1.75 -0.06 -16.25
N VAL A 94 -0.64 0.62 -15.92
CA VAL A 94 0.53 -0.03 -15.29
C VAL A 94 0.17 -0.57 -13.90
N LEU A 95 -0.55 0.19 -13.08
CA LEU A 95 -0.95 -0.26 -11.75
C LEU A 95 -1.90 -1.46 -11.81
N GLN A 96 -2.88 -1.46 -12.72
CA GLN A 96 -3.79 -2.59 -12.88
C GLN A 96 -3.04 -3.87 -13.25
N ALA A 97 -2.17 -3.81 -14.26
CA ALA A 97 -1.38 -4.96 -14.68
C ALA A 97 -0.34 -5.38 -13.63
N GLY A 98 0.29 -4.40 -12.97
CA GLY A 98 1.33 -4.62 -11.98
C GLY A 98 0.78 -5.23 -10.68
N ILE A 99 -0.33 -4.71 -10.16
CA ILE A 99 -0.98 -5.24 -8.94
C ILE A 99 -1.50 -6.66 -9.16
N ALA A 100 -2.06 -6.96 -10.33
CA ALA A 100 -2.53 -8.29 -10.68
C ALA A 100 -1.38 -9.32 -10.74
N ASN A 101 -0.16 -8.88 -11.04
CA ASN A 101 1.02 -9.72 -11.20
C ASN A 101 2.12 -9.39 -10.17
N LEU A 102 1.72 -8.99 -8.95
CA LEU A 102 2.67 -8.72 -7.88
C LEU A 102 3.44 -9.99 -7.50
N PRO A 103 4.75 -9.90 -7.22
CA PRO A 103 5.50 -10.99 -6.62
C PRO A 103 4.86 -11.48 -5.33
N SER A 104 4.95 -12.78 -5.03
CA SER A 104 4.32 -13.38 -3.84
C SER A 104 4.86 -12.87 -2.51
N ASP A 105 6.05 -12.28 -2.52
CA ASP A 105 6.73 -11.65 -1.38
C ASP A 105 6.37 -10.16 -1.22
N VAL A 106 5.56 -9.59 -2.12
CA VAL A 106 5.14 -8.19 -2.08
C VAL A 106 3.63 -8.09 -1.98
N GLN A 107 3.16 -7.38 -0.96
CA GLN A 107 1.74 -7.16 -0.73
C GLN A 107 1.40 -5.67 -0.80
N LEU A 108 0.31 -5.35 -1.50
CA LEU A 108 -0.29 -4.03 -1.43
C LEU A 108 -1.01 -3.86 -0.08
N VAL A 109 -0.68 -2.79 0.62
CA VAL A 109 -1.24 -2.48 1.95
C VAL A 109 -1.84 -1.08 1.99
N SER A 110 -2.76 -0.86 2.92
CA SER A 110 -3.33 0.47 3.15
C SER A 110 -2.32 1.38 3.85
N MET A 111 -2.40 2.69 3.57
CA MET A 111 -1.61 3.69 4.30
C MET A 111 -1.88 3.66 5.81
N GLY A 112 -3.12 3.34 6.21
CA GLY A 112 -3.48 3.20 7.62
C GLY A 112 -2.73 2.06 8.32
N SER A 113 -2.54 0.92 7.66
CA SER A 113 -1.78 -0.21 8.21
C SER A 113 -0.29 0.12 8.34
N LEU A 114 0.29 0.81 7.35
CA LEU A 114 1.66 1.33 7.46
C LEU A 114 1.80 2.33 8.61
N TRP A 115 0.82 3.23 8.76
CA TRP A 115 0.80 4.21 9.83
C TRP A 115 0.62 3.60 11.23
N ARG A 116 -0.16 2.53 11.38
CA ARG A 116 -0.32 1.81 12.66
C ARG A 116 0.77 0.79 12.94
N ASN A 117 1.73 0.63 12.01
CA ASN A 117 2.79 -0.37 12.09
C ASN A 117 2.25 -1.80 12.28
N GLU A 118 1.08 -2.06 11.70
CA GLU A 118 0.45 -3.38 11.79
C GLU A 118 1.33 -4.42 11.09
N LYS A 119 1.46 -5.59 11.71
CA LYS A 119 2.09 -6.72 11.03
C LYS A 119 1.18 -7.12 9.87
N VAL A 120 1.71 -7.00 8.65
CA VAL A 120 1.02 -7.43 7.45
C VAL A 120 0.99 -8.96 7.48
N VAL A 121 -0.17 -9.52 7.82
CA VAL A 121 -0.40 -10.97 7.75
C VAL A 121 -0.90 -11.27 6.35
N PRO A 122 -0.23 -12.16 5.59
CA PRO A 122 -0.74 -12.55 4.28
C PRO A 122 -2.15 -13.12 4.46
N PRO A 123 -3.10 -12.84 3.56
CA PRO A 123 -4.43 -13.42 3.64
C PRO A 123 -4.28 -14.93 3.66
N LYS A 124 -4.55 -15.56 4.82
CA LYS A 124 -4.60 -17.02 4.89
C LYS A 124 -5.70 -17.46 3.93
N PRO A 125 -5.47 -18.48 3.09
CA PRO A 125 -6.57 -19.06 2.33
C PRO A 125 -7.66 -19.44 3.32
N PHE A 126 -8.90 -19.05 3.02
CA PHE A 126 -10.05 -19.45 3.80
C PHE A 126 -10.28 -20.94 3.54
N ILE A 127 -9.51 -21.78 4.22
CA ILE A 127 -9.67 -23.23 4.18
C ILE A 127 -10.72 -23.57 5.24
N PHE A 128 -11.97 -23.71 4.80
CA PHE A 128 -13.01 -24.31 5.61
C PHE A 128 -12.82 -25.83 5.58
N LEU A 129 -12.08 -26.36 6.56
CA LEU A 129 -12.10 -27.79 6.82
C LEU A 129 -13.41 -28.09 7.54
N PHE A 130 -14.36 -28.73 6.85
CA PHE A 130 -15.54 -29.28 7.52
C PHE A 130 -15.07 -30.40 8.45
N SER A 131 -14.80 -30.08 9.71
CA SER A 131 -14.58 -31.05 10.79
C SER A 131 -15.89 -31.51 11.43
N ALA A 132 -17.03 -31.06 10.92
CA ALA A 132 -18.34 -31.54 11.34
C ALA A 132 -18.58 -32.96 10.84
N THR A 133 -19.30 -33.74 11.64
CA THR A 133 -19.94 -34.97 11.18
C THR A 133 -20.68 -34.70 9.86
N PRO A 134 -20.58 -35.58 8.85
CA PRO A 134 -21.32 -35.42 7.60
C PRO A 134 -22.78 -35.15 7.89
N ALA A 135 -23.43 -34.30 7.10
CA ALA A 135 -24.87 -34.13 7.21
C ALA A 135 -25.55 -35.51 7.14
N PRO A 136 -26.65 -35.76 7.87
CA PRO A 136 -27.34 -37.06 7.85
C PRO A 136 -27.75 -37.51 6.44
N THR A 137 -27.88 -36.55 5.51
CA THR A 137 -28.19 -36.74 4.09
C THR A 137 -26.98 -37.16 3.24
N SER A 138 -25.77 -37.17 3.80
CA SER A 138 -24.53 -37.66 3.16
C SER A 138 -24.34 -39.18 3.31
N ALA A 139 -25.31 -39.90 3.86
CA ALA A 139 -25.30 -41.35 3.92
C ALA A 139 -25.67 -41.95 2.54
N PRO A 140 -24.95 -43.00 2.07
CA PRO A 140 -25.23 -43.62 0.79
C PRO A 140 -26.66 -44.22 0.70
N PRO A 141 -27.20 -44.39 -0.52
CA PRO A 141 -26.54 -44.16 -1.81
C PRO A 141 -26.63 -42.69 -2.26
N TYR A 142 -25.48 -42.09 -2.58
CA TYR A 142 -25.41 -40.79 -3.25
C TYR A 142 -24.89 -40.97 -4.67
N GLU A 143 -25.39 -40.15 -5.59
CA GLU A 143 -24.96 -40.12 -6.98
C GLU A 143 -23.72 -39.23 -7.10
N ASN A 144 -22.58 -39.81 -7.47
CA ASN A 144 -21.34 -39.06 -7.62
C ASN A 144 -21.38 -38.29 -8.94
N VAL A 145 -21.69 -36.98 -8.89
CA VAL A 145 -21.69 -36.11 -10.06
C VAL A 145 -20.28 -35.51 -10.19
N PRO A 146 -19.49 -35.85 -11.23
CA PRO A 146 -18.12 -35.40 -11.38
C PRO A 146 -18.09 -33.98 -11.94
N SER A 147 -18.57 -33.01 -11.17
CA SER A 147 -18.45 -31.60 -11.51
C SER A 147 -18.53 -30.74 -10.27
N LEU A 148 -17.51 -30.84 -9.42
CA LEU A 148 -16.96 -29.75 -8.63
C LEU A 148 -15.62 -30.24 -8.08
N ARG A 149 -14.53 -29.65 -8.57
CA ARG A 149 -13.17 -29.84 -8.05
C ARG A 149 -13.16 -29.51 -6.56
N GLY A 150 -13.39 -30.51 -5.73
CA GLY A 150 -12.90 -30.58 -4.37
C GLY A 150 -11.39 -30.80 -4.44
N VAL A 151 -10.66 -29.87 -3.86
CA VAL A 151 -9.21 -29.84 -3.64
C VAL A 151 -8.72 -31.19 -3.07
N PRO A 152 -7.57 -31.73 -3.52
CA PRO A 152 -6.97 -32.94 -2.94
C PRO A 152 -6.58 -32.77 -1.46
#